data_AF-A0A2W5WS88-F1
#
_entry.id   AF-A0A2W5WS88-F1
#
_cell.length_a   1.000
_cell.length_b   1.000
_cell.length_c   1.000
_cell.angle_alpha   90.00
_cell.angle_beta   90.00
_cell.angle_gamma   90.00
#
_symmetry.space_group_name_H-M   'P 1'
#
loop_
_entity.id
_entity.type
_entity.pdbx_description
1 polymer ?
#
loop_
_entity_poly.entity_id
_entity_poly.type
_entity_poly.pdbx_seq_one_letter_code
_entity_poly.pdbx_strand_id
1 'polypeptide(L)'
;MSAGGARDDEARRRAFARSARRWMHAYPRRWRDVRGDELLGVLEDVAAEGAAAGGGRFPRRLPAREAAALVRAGWALRWRERPPWYLWLAYRALDRRLPERYLWWVVDDIRGPLYLWRRLSLAVASGALTYAALSVAGVLVRGFSWGTVAAMLAGFLVMSVLTRGYHRRTAMQRHVYDHPAAAGARPGAGGRADPPPSSR
;
A
#
# COMPACT_ATOMS: atom_id res chain seq x y z
N MET A 1 18.93 -16.84 38.50
CA MET A 1 18.08 -16.04 37.59
C MET A 1 16.62 -16.27 37.95
N SER A 2 15.94 -15.28 38.53
CA SER A 2 14.53 -15.42 38.95
C SER A 2 13.59 -15.46 37.74
N ALA A 3 12.54 -16.27 37.81
CA ALA A 3 11.51 -16.40 36.77
C ALA A 3 10.85 -15.06 36.36
N GLY A 4 10.94 -14.02 37.21
CA GLY A 4 10.49 -12.66 36.90
C GLY A 4 11.34 -11.96 35.82
N GLY A 5 12.65 -12.16 35.79
CA GLY A 5 13.54 -11.52 34.82
C GLY A 5 13.28 -11.98 33.38
N ALA A 6 13.10 -13.30 33.21
CA ALA A 6 12.80 -13.87 31.89
C ALA A 6 11.45 -13.39 31.32
N ARG A 7 10.42 -13.24 32.19
CA ARG A 7 9.11 -12.72 31.77
C ARG A 7 9.18 -11.24 31.35
N ASP A 8 9.96 -10.44 32.07
CA ASP A 8 10.17 -9.03 31.75
C ASP A 8 10.88 -8.83 30.41
N ASP A 9 11.87 -9.67 30.11
CA ASP A 9 12.62 -9.61 28.84
C ASP A 9 11.76 -10.06 27.66
N GLU A 10 10.95 -11.10 27.82
CA GLU A 10 9.97 -11.52 26.81
C GLU A 10 8.93 -10.42 26.53
N ALA A 11 8.42 -9.76 27.57
CA ALA A 11 7.51 -8.64 27.42
C ALA A 11 8.16 -7.45 26.66
N ARG A 12 9.46 -7.20 26.90
CA ARG A 12 10.25 -6.18 26.20
C ARG A 12 10.47 -6.54 24.74
N ARG A 13 10.83 -7.78 24.42
CA ARG A 13 10.96 -8.29 23.04
C ARG A 13 9.65 -8.12 22.27
N ARG A 14 8.52 -8.52 22.85
CA ARG A 14 7.19 -8.30 22.23
C ARG A 14 6.88 -6.82 21.99
N ALA A 15 7.23 -5.93 22.94
CA ALA A 15 7.03 -4.49 22.77
C ALA A 15 7.91 -3.91 21.64
N PHE A 16 9.17 -4.36 21.58
CA PHE A 16 10.10 -4.00 20.53
C PHE A 16 9.61 -4.47 19.17
N ALA A 17 9.20 -5.73 19.04
CA ALA A 17 8.66 -6.29 17.81
C ALA A 17 7.44 -5.51 17.29
N ARG A 18 6.52 -5.12 18.19
CA ARG A 18 5.39 -4.25 17.83
C ARG A 18 5.85 -2.87 17.32
N SER A 19 6.87 -2.29 17.97
CA SER A 19 7.46 -1.02 17.54
C SER A 19 8.13 -1.16 16.17
N ALA A 20 8.96 -2.18 15.96
CA ALA A 20 9.66 -2.43 14.70
C ALA A 20 8.68 -2.68 13.55
N ARG A 21 7.67 -3.55 13.76
CA ARG A 21 6.61 -3.81 12.77
C ARG A 21 5.88 -2.54 12.33
N ARG A 22 5.70 -1.58 13.25
CA ARG A 22 5.10 -0.28 12.91
C ARG A 22 5.95 0.50 11.90
N TRP A 23 7.26 0.59 12.12
CA TRP A 23 8.18 1.29 11.24
C TRP A 23 8.44 0.54 9.93
N MET A 24 8.41 -0.80 9.96
CA MET A 24 8.54 -1.63 8.76
C MET A 24 7.45 -1.34 7.72
N HIS A 25 6.28 -0.79 8.08
CA HIS A 25 5.25 -0.37 7.11
C HIS A 25 5.74 0.60 6.02
N ALA A 26 6.92 1.21 6.18
CA ALA A 26 7.62 1.95 5.13
C ALA A 26 8.02 1.07 3.92
N TYR A 27 8.23 -0.23 4.12
CA TYR A 27 8.56 -1.18 3.04
C TYR A 27 7.32 -1.53 2.18
N PRO A 28 7.49 -1.92 0.90
CA PRO A 28 6.44 -2.51 0.08
C PRO A 28 5.81 -3.73 0.78
N ARG A 29 4.50 -3.96 0.58
CA ARG A 29 3.79 -5.02 1.31
C ARG A 29 4.31 -6.40 0.92
N ARG A 30 4.48 -6.66 -0.39
CA ARG A 30 5.07 -7.91 -0.89
C ARG A 30 6.44 -8.22 -0.28
N TRP A 31 7.25 -7.19 -0.06
CA TRP A 31 8.57 -7.34 0.52
C TRP A 31 8.47 -7.75 1.99
N ARG A 32 7.57 -7.13 2.75
CA ARG A 32 7.31 -7.49 4.15
C ARG A 32 6.74 -8.88 4.30
N ASP A 33 5.89 -9.31 3.38
CA ASP A 33 5.26 -10.64 3.45
C ASP A 33 6.31 -11.76 3.26
N VAL A 34 7.42 -11.48 2.56
CA VAL A 34 8.51 -12.46 2.31
C VAL A 34 9.68 -12.31 3.28
N ARG A 35 10.11 -11.07 3.56
CA ARG A 35 11.36 -10.75 4.29
C ARG A 35 11.12 -10.06 5.63
N GLY A 36 9.86 -9.81 6.01
CA GLY A 36 9.52 -9.02 7.18
C GLY A 36 9.91 -9.68 8.51
N ASP A 37 9.74 -11.00 8.60
CA ASP A 37 10.12 -11.75 9.81
C ASP A 37 11.64 -11.94 9.89
N GLU A 38 12.33 -12.13 8.77
CA GLU A 38 13.80 -12.14 8.72
C GLU A 38 14.40 -10.80 9.17
N LEU A 39 13.89 -9.68 8.64
CA LEU A 39 14.33 -8.35 9.04
C LEU A 39 14.04 -8.08 10.52
N LEU A 40 12.92 -8.58 11.03
CA LEU A 40 12.60 -8.46 12.46
C LEU A 40 13.61 -9.22 13.31
N GLY A 41 13.97 -10.45 12.92
CA GLY A 41 15.01 -11.24 13.60
C GLY A 41 16.34 -10.48 13.66
N VAL A 42 16.79 -9.95 12.52
CA VAL A 42 18.03 -9.14 12.45
C VAL A 42 17.97 -7.93 13.39
N LEU A 43 16.83 -7.22 13.45
CA LEU A 43 16.67 -6.08 14.37
C LEU A 43 16.69 -6.52 15.84
N GLU A 44 16.15 -7.69 16.17
CA GLU A 44 16.18 -8.24 17.52
C GLU A 44 17.59 -8.67 17.93
N ASP A 45 18.35 -9.28 17.02
CA ASP A 45 19.74 -9.70 17.24
C ASP A 45 20.64 -8.47 17.50
N VAL A 46 20.54 -7.45 16.64
CA VAL A 46 21.28 -6.18 16.83
C VAL A 46 20.92 -5.50 18.16
N ALA A 47 19.63 -5.51 18.53
CA ALA A 47 19.18 -4.94 19.80
C ALA A 47 19.68 -5.75 21.01
N ALA A 48 19.80 -7.07 20.88
CA ALA A 48 20.34 -7.94 21.92
C ALA A 48 21.84 -7.71 22.11
N GLU A 49 22.61 -7.63 21.02
CA GLU A 49 24.04 -7.31 21.04
C GLU A 49 24.30 -5.93 21.66
N GLY A 50 23.52 -4.92 21.27
CA GLY A 50 23.63 -3.57 21.84
C GLY A 50 23.33 -3.53 23.35
N ALA A 51 22.37 -4.34 23.82
CA ALA A 51 22.08 -4.47 25.25
C ALA A 51 23.24 -5.15 26.00
N ALA A 52 23.81 -6.21 25.43
CA ALA A 52 24.95 -6.93 26.01
C ALA A 52 26.20 -6.03 26.11
N ALA A 53 26.52 -5.29 25.05
CA ALA A 53 27.67 -4.39 25.00
C ALA A 53 27.52 -3.19 25.95
N GLY A 54 26.30 -2.66 26.12
CA GLY A 54 26.02 -1.54 27.01
C GLY A 54 25.79 -1.90 28.47
N GLY A 55 25.92 -3.19 28.86
CA GLY A 55 25.58 -3.67 30.21
C GLY A 55 24.12 -3.43 30.60
N GLY A 56 23.25 -3.22 29.60
CA GLY A 56 21.89 -2.74 29.76
C GLY A 56 20.84 -3.83 29.56
N ARG A 57 19.57 -3.45 29.70
CA ARG A 57 18.43 -4.33 29.39
C ARG A 57 18.00 -4.17 27.93
N PHE A 58 17.38 -5.21 27.39
CA PHE A 58 16.78 -5.18 26.05
C PHE A 58 15.81 -3.99 25.88
N PRO A 59 15.90 -3.21 24.79
CA PRO A 59 15.07 -2.04 24.59
C PRO A 59 13.60 -2.41 24.35
N ARG A 60 12.67 -1.59 24.86
CA ARG A 60 11.23 -1.79 24.65
C ARG A 60 10.74 -1.28 23.28
N ARG A 61 11.53 -0.45 22.61
CA ARG A 61 11.17 0.25 21.36
C ARG A 61 12.39 0.35 20.47
N LEU A 62 12.14 0.40 19.16
CA LEU A 62 13.19 0.65 18.19
C LEU A 62 13.75 2.08 18.39
N PRO A 63 15.07 2.26 18.56
CA PRO A 63 15.70 3.57 18.65
C PRO A 63 15.32 4.47 17.47
N ALA A 64 15.17 5.77 17.71
CA ALA A 64 14.71 6.71 16.68
C ALA A 64 15.64 6.75 15.46
N ARG A 65 16.95 6.63 15.66
CA ARG A 65 17.95 6.60 14.58
C ARG A 65 17.79 5.36 13.69
N GLU A 66 17.59 4.19 14.29
CA GLU A 66 17.34 2.94 13.57
C GLU A 66 15.99 2.97 12.87
N ALA A 67 14.94 3.48 13.53
CA ALA A 67 13.64 3.70 12.90
C ALA A 67 13.74 4.62 11.66
N ALA A 68 14.49 5.72 11.76
CA ALA A 68 14.72 6.62 10.63
C ALA A 68 15.52 5.94 9.50
N ALA A 69 16.53 5.13 9.82
CA ALA A 69 17.27 4.34 8.84
C ALA A 69 16.36 3.32 8.13
N LEU A 70 15.52 2.62 8.90
CA LEU A 70 14.55 1.65 8.41
C LEU A 70 13.53 2.29 7.46
N VAL A 71 13.01 3.46 7.84
CA VAL A 71 12.07 4.23 7.01
C VAL A 71 12.75 4.69 5.72
N ARG A 72 13.97 5.25 5.80
CA ARG A 72 14.72 5.69 4.61
C ARG A 72 15.01 4.53 3.66
N ALA A 73 15.43 3.37 4.17
CA ALA A 73 15.68 2.18 3.37
C ALA A 73 14.40 1.65 2.70
N GLY A 74 13.29 1.57 3.45
CA GLY A 74 11.99 1.19 2.90
C GLY A 74 11.49 2.15 1.82
N TRP A 75 11.73 3.46 2.00
CA TRP A 75 11.37 4.44 0.98
C TRP A 75 12.28 4.37 -0.25
N ALA A 76 13.58 4.20 -0.06
CA ALA A 76 14.53 4.03 -1.15
C ALA A 76 14.16 2.82 -2.03
N LEU A 77 13.73 1.71 -1.42
CA LEU A 77 13.24 0.54 -2.14
C LEU A 77 12.01 0.88 -3.01
N ARG A 78 11.04 1.62 -2.46
CA ARG A 78 9.86 2.10 -3.22
C ARG A 78 10.23 3.02 -4.38
N TRP A 79 11.27 3.84 -4.21
CA TRP A 79 11.75 4.75 -5.25
C TRP A 79 12.45 4.02 -6.40
N ARG A 80 13.25 2.99 -6.10
CA ARG A 80 13.95 2.18 -7.12
C ARG A 80 12.99 1.41 -8.03
N GLU A 81 11.86 0.97 -7.49
CA GLU A 81 10.85 0.21 -8.22
C GLU A 81 9.77 1.10 -8.84
N ARG A 82 9.91 2.43 -8.75
CA ARG A 82 8.90 3.37 -9.22
C ARG A 82 8.93 3.46 -10.75
N PRO A 83 7.76 3.44 -11.43
CA PRO A 83 7.70 3.77 -12.84
C PRO A 83 8.19 5.20 -13.10
N PRO A 84 8.78 5.46 -14.29
CA PRO A 84 9.06 6.80 -14.76
C PRO A 84 7.87 7.73 -14.53
N TRP A 85 8.15 8.98 -14.20
CA TRP A 85 7.13 9.94 -13.74
C TRP A 85 5.98 10.13 -14.75
N TYR A 86 6.25 10.02 -16.06
CA TYR A 86 5.22 10.15 -17.10
C TYR A 86 4.27 8.96 -17.13
N LEU A 87 4.77 7.72 -16.92
CA LEU A 87 3.93 6.53 -16.78
C LEU A 87 3.14 6.57 -15.47
N TRP A 88 3.77 7.07 -14.41
CA TRP A 88 3.10 7.32 -13.14
C TRP A 88 1.94 8.31 -13.31
N LEU A 89 2.14 9.39 -14.07
CA LEU A 89 1.10 10.39 -14.35
C LEU A 89 -0.01 9.82 -15.25
N ALA A 90 0.34 9.07 -16.29
CA ALA A 90 -0.63 8.42 -17.17
C ALA A 90 -1.53 7.45 -16.38
N TYR A 91 -0.98 6.69 -15.44
CA TYR A 91 -1.76 5.83 -14.55
C TYR A 91 -2.62 6.64 -13.56
N ARG A 92 -2.08 7.71 -12.96
CA ARG A 92 -2.76 8.46 -11.90
C ARG A 92 -3.84 9.42 -12.42
N ALA A 93 -3.61 10.09 -13.54
CA ALA A 93 -4.46 11.14 -14.08
C ALA A 93 -5.33 10.65 -15.24
N LEU A 94 -4.81 9.74 -16.07
CA LEU A 94 -5.49 9.25 -17.27
C LEU A 94 -6.04 7.82 -17.11
N ASP A 95 -5.90 7.23 -15.93
CA ASP A 95 -6.26 5.83 -15.61
C ASP A 95 -5.72 4.83 -16.67
N ARG A 96 -4.55 5.15 -17.25
CA ARG A 96 -3.90 4.32 -18.26
C ARG A 96 -3.22 3.11 -17.62
N ARG A 97 -3.26 1.99 -18.32
CA ARG A 97 -2.55 0.76 -17.92
C ARG A 97 -1.05 0.96 -18.02
N LEU A 98 -0.33 0.47 -17.02
CA LEU A 98 1.14 0.48 -16.98
C LEU A 98 1.70 -0.78 -17.65
N PRO A 99 2.91 -0.72 -18.26
CA PRO A 99 3.61 -1.90 -18.76
C PRO A 99 3.85 -2.97 -17.69
N GLU A 100 3.98 -4.23 -18.11
CA GLU A 100 4.08 -5.43 -17.27
C GLU A 100 5.12 -5.31 -16.15
N ARG A 101 6.28 -4.74 -16.47
CA ARG A 101 7.39 -4.53 -15.53
C ARG A 101 7.01 -3.73 -14.28
N TYR A 102 5.94 -2.95 -14.31
CA TYR A 102 5.47 -2.14 -13.19
C TYR A 102 4.16 -2.66 -12.56
N LEU A 103 3.66 -3.82 -12.97
CA LEU A 103 2.42 -4.38 -12.39
C LEU A 103 2.53 -4.58 -10.88
N TRP A 104 3.68 -5.04 -10.39
CA TRP A 104 3.93 -5.20 -8.96
C TRP A 104 3.88 -3.88 -8.20
N TRP A 105 4.31 -2.78 -8.84
CA TRP A 105 4.16 -1.44 -8.28
C TRP A 105 2.68 -1.04 -8.21
N VAL A 106 1.88 -1.34 -9.24
CA VAL A 106 0.43 -1.07 -9.26
C VAL A 106 -0.29 -1.87 -8.18
N VAL A 107 0.05 -3.15 -8.00
CA VAL A 107 -0.50 -4.01 -6.95
C VAL A 107 -0.24 -3.41 -5.57
N ASP A 108 0.98 -2.95 -5.31
CA ASP A 108 1.32 -2.31 -4.04
C ASP A 108 0.65 -0.94 -3.86
N ASP A 109 0.47 -0.16 -4.93
CA ASP A 109 -0.29 1.10 -4.91
C ASP A 109 -1.76 0.84 -4.52
N ILE A 110 -2.45 -0.09 -5.19
CA ILE A 110 -3.86 -0.43 -4.91
C ILE A 110 -4.02 -1.01 -3.50
N ARG A 111 -3.06 -1.85 -3.06
CA ARG A 111 -3.05 -2.47 -1.73
C ARG A 111 -2.61 -1.51 -0.62
N GLY A 112 -2.03 -0.36 -0.96
CA GLY A 112 -1.56 0.65 -0.03
C GLY A 112 -2.69 1.46 0.66
N PRO A 113 -2.39 2.07 1.82
CA PRO A 113 -3.32 3.00 2.49
C PRO A 113 -3.49 4.32 1.72
N LEU A 114 -2.46 4.72 0.95
CA LEU A 114 -2.45 5.94 0.14
C LEU A 114 -3.46 5.92 -1.01
N TYR A 115 -3.90 4.74 -1.46
CA TYR A 115 -4.96 4.61 -2.46
C TYR A 115 -6.30 5.17 -1.95
N LEU A 116 -6.61 4.94 -0.67
CA LEU A 116 -7.83 5.48 -0.06
C LEU A 116 -7.76 7.01 0.02
N TRP A 117 -6.63 7.55 0.46
CA TRP A 117 -6.41 9.00 0.54
C TRP A 117 -6.50 9.69 -0.82
N ARG A 118 -5.94 9.08 -1.86
CA ARG A 118 -6.04 9.58 -3.24
C ARG A 118 -7.49 9.62 -3.72
N ARG A 119 -8.27 8.59 -3.41
CA ARG A 119 -9.66 8.52 -3.82
C ARG A 119 -10.52 9.52 -3.05
N LEU A 120 -10.32 9.61 -1.74
CA LEU A 120 -11.04 10.53 -0.87
C LEU A 120 -10.76 11.98 -1.27
N SER A 121 -9.50 12.33 -1.55
CA SER A 121 -9.14 13.68 -2.01
C SER A 121 -9.79 14.04 -3.35
N LEU A 122 -9.81 13.12 -4.32
CA LEU A 122 -10.51 13.36 -5.59
C LEU A 122 -12.03 13.52 -5.40
N ALA A 123 -12.65 12.69 -4.57
CA ALA A 123 -14.08 12.75 -4.32
C ALA A 123 -14.49 14.05 -3.59
N VAL A 124 -13.69 14.47 -2.61
CA VAL A 124 -13.85 15.74 -1.90
C VAL A 124 -13.66 16.92 -2.86
N ALA A 125 -12.61 16.89 -3.70
CA ALA A 125 -12.36 17.93 -4.68
C ALA A 125 -13.50 18.03 -5.72
N SER A 126 -14.00 16.90 -6.24
CA SER A 126 -15.13 16.89 -7.15
C SER A 126 -16.41 17.39 -6.49
N GLY A 127 -16.69 16.98 -5.24
CA GLY A 127 -17.85 17.45 -4.49
C GLY A 127 -17.81 18.96 -4.24
N ALA A 128 -16.65 19.49 -3.86
CA ALA A 128 -16.44 20.92 -3.69
C ALA A 128 -16.61 21.69 -5.00
N LEU A 129 -16.09 21.17 -6.11
CA LEU A 129 -16.21 21.79 -7.44
C LEU A 129 -17.67 21.80 -7.92
N THR A 130 -18.39 20.68 -7.78
CA THR A 130 -19.81 20.59 -8.13
C THR A 130 -20.64 21.55 -7.29
N TYR A 131 -20.36 21.63 -5.98
CA TYR A 131 -21.03 22.57 -5.09
C TYR A 131 -20.78 24.02 -5.53
N ALA A 132 -19.53 24.39 -5.81
CA ALA A 132 -19.18 25.72 -6.30
C ALA A 132 -19.90 26.05 -7.61
N ALA A 133 -19.92 25.13 -8.57
CA ALA A 133 -20.59 25.32 -9.86
C ALA A 133 -22.11 25.52 -9.71
N LEU A 134 -22.78 24.71 -8.87
CA LEU A 134 -24.22 24.83 -8.61
C LEU A 134 -24.57 26.11 -7.83
N SER A 135 -23.65 26.58 -6.99
CA SER A 135 -23.79 27.85 -6.26
C SER A 135 -23.69 29.04 -7.20
N VAL A 136 -22.71 29.04 -8.12
CA VAL A 136 -22.57 30.07 -9.17
C VAL A 136 -23.76 30.07 -10.12
N ALA A 137 -24.31 28.89 -10.45
CA ALA A 137 -25.48 28.76 -11.30
C ALA A 137 -26.81 29.20 -10.64
N GLY A 138 -26.79 29.63 -9.37
CA GLY A 138 -27.97 30.09 -8.64
C GLY A 138 -28.98 28.99 -8.30
N VAL A 139 -28.63 27.72 -8.53
CA VAL A 139 -29.50 26.55 -8.27
C VAL A 139 -29.63 26.29 -6.76
N LEU A 140 -28.57 26.58 -6.00
CA LEU A 140 -28.56 26.45 -4.54
C LEU A 140 -29.04 27.76 -3.90
N VAL A 141 -30.36 28.00 -3.91
CA VAL A 141 -31.02 29.23 -3.40
C VAL A 141 -31.01 29.33 -1.85
N ARG A 142 -30.30 28.45 -1.13
CA ARG A 142 -30.32 28.39 0.35
C ARG A 142 -28.90 28.44 0.91
N GLY A 143 -28.70 29.40 1.83
CA GLY A 143 -27.41 29.92 2.28
C GLY A 143 -26.33 28.88 2.54
N PHE A 144 -25.13 29.19 2.04
CA PHE A 144 -23.89 28.53 2.39
C PHE A 144 -23.81 28.37 3.91
N SER A 145 -23.85 27.12 4.39
CA SER A 145 -23.62 26.80 5.79
C SER A 145 -22.49 25.79 5.89
N TRP A 146 -21.64 25.96 6.89
CA TRP A 146 -20.60 24.99 7.22
C TRP A 146 -21.19 23.60 7.52
N GLY A 147 -22.44 23.53 8.00
CA GLY A 147 -23.16 22.28 8.23
C GLY A 147 -23.42 21.49 6.94
N THR A 148 -23.82 22.16 5.86
CA THR A 148 -24.04 21.53 4.55
C THR A 148 -22.73 20.98 3.98
N VAL A 149 -21.65 21.76 4.06
CA VAL A 149 -20.31 21.33 3.64
C VAL A 149 -19.87 20.12 4.45
N ALA A 150 -20.01 20.15 5.78
CA ALA A 150 -19.66 19.05 6.66
C ALA A 150 -20.46 17.76 6.35
N ALA A 151 -21.78 17.88 6.13
CA ALA A 151 -22.64 16.75 5.77
C ALA A 151 -22.27 16.13 4.43
N MET A 152 -21.94 16.95 3.41
CA MET A 152 -21.46 16.45 2.12
C MET A 152 -20.11 15.72 2.28
N LEU A 153 -19.15 16.32 2.99
CA LEU A 153 -17.84 15.70 3.24
C LEU A 153 -17.99 14.37 3.98
N ALA A 154 -18.88 14.30 4.98
CA ALA A 154 -19.19 13.08 5.72
C ALA A 154 -19.84 12.02 4.81
N GLY A 155 -20.81 12.40 3.97
CA GLY A 155 -21.42 11.50 2.99
C GLY A 155 -20.42 10.95 1.98
N PHE A 156 -19.54 11.80 1.45
CA PHE A 156 -18.44 11.39 0.56
C PHE A 156 -17.43 10.47 1.25
N LEU A 157 -17.11 10.74 2.52
CA LEU A 157 -16.25 9.90 3.34
C LEU A 157 -16.88 8.51 3.55
N VAL A 158 -18.13 8.46 3.99
CA VAL A 158 -18.89 7.21 4.20
C VAL A 158 -18.98 6.43 2.90
N MET A 159 -19.39 7.07 1.80
CA MET A 159 -19.48 6.42 0.49
C MET A 159 -18.11 5.90 0.01
N SER A 160 -17.03 6.67 0.20
CA SER A 160 -15.66 6.26 -0.16
C SER A 160 -15.17 5.06 0.66
N VAL A 161 -15.58 4.96 1.93
CA VAL A 161 -15.27 3.82 2.80
C VAL A 161 -16.07 2.58 2.41
N LEU A 162 -17.38 2.73 2.20
CA LEU A 162 -18.28 1.63 1.83
C LEU A 162 -17.90 1.03 0.47
N THR A 163 -17.57 1.87 -0.50
CA THR A 163 -17.19 1.44 -1.86
C THR A 163 -15.72 1.03 -1.99
N ARG A 164 -14.92 1.14 -0.92
CA ARG A 164 -13.48 0.85 -0.92
C ARG A 164 -13.17 -0.55 -1.44
N GLY A 165 -13.94 -1.54 -1.02
CA GLY A 165 -13.77 -2.94 -1.42
C GLY A 165 -14.08 -3.15 -2.90
N TYR A 166 -15.19 -2.57 -3.39
CA TYR A 166 -15.60 -2.64 -4.78
C TYR A 166 -14.54 -2.04 -5.70
N HIS A 167 -14.11 -0.81 -5.42
CA HIS A 167 -13.16 -0.12 -6.27
C HIS A 167 -11.77 -0.75 -6.29
N ARG A 168 -11.33 -1.33 -5.18
CA ARG A 168 -10.09 -2.11 -5.16
C ARG A 168 -10.18 -3.33 -6.07
N ARG A 169 -11.31 -4.04 -6.03
CA ARG A 169 -11.55 -5.21 -6.89
C ARG A 169 -11.58 -4.81 -8.36
N THR A 170 -12.33 -3.75 -8.72
CA THR A 170 -12.40 -3.23 -10.10
C THR A 170 -11.05 -2.73 -10.60
N ALA A 171 -10.28 -2.01 -9.78
CA ALA A 171 -8.95 -1.56 -10.15
C ALA A 171 -7.98 -2.73 -10.35
N MET A 172 -8.06 -3.77 -9.51
CA MET A 172 -7.26 -4.98 -9.65
C MET A 172 -7.63 -5.74 -10.93
N GLN A 173 -8.92 -5.85 -11.26
CA GLN A 173 -9.39 -6.42 -12.52
C GLN A 173 -8.85 -5.64 -13.71
N ARG A 174 -9.12 -4.33 -13.76
CA ARG A 174 -8.77 -3.48 -14.91
C ARG A 174 -7.27 -3.40 -15.17
N HIS A 175 -6.43 -3.39 -14.13
CA HIS A 175 -5.01 -3.11 -14.26
C HIS A 175 -4.09 -4.33 -14.08
N VAL A 176 -4.55 -5.40 -13.42
CA VAL A 176 -3.74 -6.59 -13.14
C VAL A 176 -4.26 -7.82 -13.87
N TYR A 177 -5.55 -8.15 -13.73
CA TYR A 177 -6.09 -9.39 -14.32
C TYR A 177 -6.37 -9.27 -15.83
N ASP A 178 -6.83 -8.11 -16.28
CA ASP A 178 -7.13 -7.87 -17.70
C ASP A 178 -5.90 -7.44 -18.51
N HIS A 179 -4.70 -7.59 -17.94
CA HIS A 179 -3.47 -7.19 -18.61
C HIS A 179 -3.13 -8.20 -19.73
N PRO A 180 -2.81 -7.75 -20.96
CA PRO A 180 -2.55 -8.65 -22.10
C PRO A 180 -1.45 -9.69 -21.84
N ALA A 181 -0.45 -9.38 -21.02
CA ALA A 181 0.50 -10.34 -20.42
C ALA A 181 -0.14 -11.63 -19.90
N ALA A 182 -1.20 -11.48 -19.11
CA ALA A 182 -1.90 -12.57 -18.45
C ALA A 182 -2.75 -13.38 -19.45
N ALA A 183 -3.15 -12.75 -20.56
CA ALA A 183 -3.83 -13.42 -21.66
C ALA A 183 -2.87 -14.24 -22.54
N GLY A 184 -1.63 -13.78 -22.73
CA GLY A 184 -0.57 -14.52 -23.44
C GLY A 184 -0.03 -15.74 -22.68
N ALA A 185 -0.20 -15.77 -21.36
CA ALA A 185 0.18 -16.90 -20.50
C ALA A 185 -0.93 -17.96 -20.33
N ARG A 186 -2.04 -17.88 -21.07
CA ARG A 186 -3.01 -19.00 -21.13
C ARG A 186 -2.42 -20.13 -21.99
N PRO A 187 -2.06 -21.28 -21.40
CA PRO A 187 -1.74 -22.45 -22.20
C PRO A 187 -3.08 -23.00 -22.71
N GLY A 188 -3.44 -22.73 -23.98
CA GLY A 188 -4.65 -23.34 -24.54
C GLY A 188 -5.34 -22.66 -25.72
N ALA A 189 -4.75 -21.65 -26.37
CA ALA A 189 -5.37 -21.03 -27.55
C ALA A 189 -4.49 -21.02 -28.82
N GLY A 190 -3.53 -21.93 -28.90
CA GLY A 190 -2.74 -22.14 -30.12
C GLY A 190 -2.15 -23.55 -30.12
N GLY A 191 -2.63 -24.40 -31.03
CA GLY A 191 -2.08 -25.73 -31.25
C GLY A 191 -3.10 -26.86 -31.22
N ARG A 192 -4.11 -26.83 -32.12
CA ARG A 192 -4.53 -28.10 -32.73
C ARG A 192 -3.29 -28.60 -33.46
N ALA A 193 -2.66 -29.64 -32.93
CA ALA A 193 -1.69 -30.41 -33.68
C ALA A 193 -2.47 -31.09 -34.82
N ASP A 194 -2.17 -30.70 -36.05
CA ASP A 194 -2.57 -31.52 -37.19
C ASP A 194 -1.98 -32.92 -37.00
N PRO A 195 -2.77 -34.00 -37.14
CA PRO A 195 -2.23 -35.35 -37.08
C PRO A 195 -1.24 -35.54 -38.24
N PRO A 196 -0.12 -36.25 -38.03
CA PRO A 196 0.86 -36.47 -39.08
C PRO A 196 0.22 -37.20 -40.27
N PRO A 197 0.62 -36.90 -41.51
CA PRO A 197 0.14 -37.63 -42.69
C PRO A 197 0.53 -39.10 -42.55
N SER A 198 -0.47 -39.97 -42.63
CA SER A 198 -0.28 -41.41 -42.71
C SER A 198 0.39 -41.74 -44.04
N SER A 199 1.64 -42.19 -43.98
CA SER A 199 2.31 -42.81 -45.11
C SER A 199 1.67 -44.17 -45.41
N ARG A 200 1.17 -44.33 -46.63
CA ARG A 200 1.02 -45.61 -47.33
C ARG A 200 1.79 -45.52 -48.63
#